data_AF-A0A2R9AYV8-F1
#
_entry.id   AF-A0A2R9AYV8-F1
#
_cell.length_a   1.000
_cell.length_b   1.000
_cell.length_c   1.000
_cell.angle_alpha   90.00
_cell.angle_beta   90.00
_cell.angle_gamma   90.00
#
_symmetry.space_group_name_H-M   'P 1'
#
loop_
_entity.id
_entity.type
_entity.pdbx_description
1 polymer ?
#
loop_
_entity_poly.entity_id
_entity_poly.type
_entity_poly.pdbx_seq_one_letter_code
_entity_poly.pdbx_strand_id
1 'polypeptide(L)' 'MGRMHAPGKGLSRLALPYRHSIPTWLKLTSDDVKEQIYKVSKKGLTPSQIEC' A
#
# COMPACT_ATOMS: atom_id res chain seq x y z
N MET A 1 -6.60 1.68 -14.12
CA MET A 1 -5.59 0.80 -14.71
C MET A 1 -5.85 0.81 -16.20
N GLY A 2 -4.90 1.28 -16.99
CA GLY A 2 -5.07 1.51 -18.41
C GLY A 2 -4.75 0.27 -19.25
N ARG A 3 -5.08 0.32 -20.53
CA ARG A 3 -4.64 -0.69 -21.49
C ARG A 3 -3.31 -0.25 -22.08
N MET A 4 -2.29 -1.09 -21.93
CA MET A 4 -0.92 -0.80 -22.36
C MET A 4 -0.77 -0.78 -23.90
N HIS A 5 -1.57 -1.56 -24.62
CA HIS A 5 -1.41 -1.75 -26.08
C HIS A 5 -2.72 -1.85 -26.88
N ALA A 6 -3.89 -1.63 -26.28
CA ALA A 6 -5.18 -1.80 -26.97
C ALA A 6 -6.15 -0.65 -26.68
N PRO A 7 -7.05 -0.30 -27.62
CA PRO A 7 -8.12 0.63 -27.35
C PRO A 7 -9.10 0.03 -26.33
N GLY A 8 -9.52 0.85 -25.37
CA GLY A 8 -10.47 0.49 -24.33
C GLY A 8 -10.22 1.27 -23.04
N LYS A 9 -11.30 1.58 -22.33
CA LYS A 9 -11.28 2.48 -21.17
C LYS A 9 -11.24 1.65 -19.88
N GLY A 10 -10.11 1.67 -19.17
CA GLY A 10 -9.93 0.92 -17.93
C GLY A 10 -10.43 1.69 -16.71
N LEU A 11 -11.24 1.03 -15.87
CA LEU A 11 -11.99 1.65 -14.75
C LEU A 11 -11.46 1.29 -13.35
N SER A 12 -10.64 0.24 -13.23
CA SER A 12 -10.15 -0.22 -11.92
C SER A 12 -8.94 0.60 -11.46
N ARG A 13 -9.08 1.33 -10.35
CA ARG A 13 -7.97 2.00 -9.66
C ARG A 13 -8.31 2.07 -8.18
N LEU A 14 -7.33 1.83 -7.31
CA LEU A 14 -7.47 2.11 -5.88
C LEU A 14 -7.74 3.60 -5.67
N ALA A 15 -8.70 3.92 -4.83
CA ALA A 15 -8.95 5.29 -4.40
C ALA A 15 -8.32 5.49 -3.02
N LEU A 16 -7.42 6.46 -2.90
CA LEU A 16 -6.84 6.80 -1.60
C LEU A 16 -7.94 7.42 -0.71
N PRO A 17 -7.90 7.16 0.62
CA PRO A 17 -8.79 7.83 1.56
C PRO A 17 -8.66 9.35 1.48
N TYR A 18 -9.75 10.08 1.72
CA TYR A 18 -9.74 11.54 1.73
C TYR A 18 -8.82 12.14 2.82
N ARG A 19 -8.68 11.44 3.95
CA ARG A 19 -7.86 11.88 5.10
C ARG A 19 -6.57 11.06 5.16
N HIS A 20 -5.44 11.76 5.25
CA HIS A 20 -4.10 11.16 5.40
C HIS A 20 -3.63 11.05 6.86
N SER A 21 -4.44 11.53 7.82
CA SER A 21 -4.16 11.40 9.25
C SER A 21 -4.40 9.97 9.73
N ILE A 22 -3.60 9.53 10.70
CA ILE A 22 -3.77 8.23 11.35
C ILE A 22 -5.17 8.16 11.98
N PRO A 23 -5.94 7.09 11.75
CA PRO A 23 -7.23 6.91 12.39
C PRO A 23 -7.08 6.73 13.90
N THR A 24 -7.97 7.33 14.69
CA THR A 24 -7.88 7.40 16.16
C THR A 24 -7.87 6.03 16.86
N TRP A 25 -8.43 5.00 16.21
CA TRP A 25 -8.45 3.63 16.74
C TRP A 25 -7.12 2.87 16.53
N LEU A 26 -6.21 3.39 15.71
CA LEU A 26 -4.90 2.78 15.45
C LEU A 26 -3.85 3.39 16.38
N LYS A 27 -3.23 2.56 17.23
CA LYS A 27 -2.22 2.97 18.21
C LYS A 27 -0.78 2.62 17.80
N LEU A 28 -0.55 2.32 16.52
CA LEU A 28 0.77 1.98 16.02
C LEU A 28 1.67 3.22 15.99
N THR A 29 2.89 3.09 16.48
CA THR A 29 3.91 4.14 16.33
C THR A 29 4.64 4.00 15.00
N SER A 30 5.29 5.07 14.56
CA SER A 30 6.09 5.03 13.33
C SER A 30 7.28 4.07 13.41
N ASP A 31 7.76 3.76 14.61
CA ASP A 31 8.90 2.86 14.81
C ASP A 31 8.50 1.39 14.60
N ASP A 32 7.34 1.00 15.16
CA ASP A 32 6.77 -0.35 15.00
C ASP A 32 6.52 -0.69 13.53
N VAL A 33 6.05 0.29 12.74
CA VAL A 33 5.80 0.12 11.30
C VAL A 33 7.10 -0.16 10.55
N LYS A 34 8.20 0.52 10.90
CA LYS A 34 9.51 0.30 10.27
C LYS A 34 10.04 -1.09 10.58
N GLU A 35 9.96 -1.52 11.83
CA GLU A 35 10.40 -2.85 12.23
C GLU A 35 9.62 -3.94 11.48
N GLN A 36 8.30 -3.76 11.35
CA GLN A 36 7.45 -4.69 10.60
C GLN A 36 7.85 -4.76 9.12
N ILE A 37 8.10 -3.62 8.47
CA ILE A 37 8.59 -3.59 7.08
C ILE A 37 9.90 -4.35 6.97
N TYR A 38 10.90 -4.07 7.81
CA TYR A 38 12.19 -4.77 7.75
C TYR A 38 12.07 -6.28 7.97
N LYS A 39 11.23 -6.71 8.91
CA LYS A 39 11.00 -8.13 9.19
C LYS A 39 10.39 -8.85 7.99
N VAL A 40 9.44 -8.19 7.31
CA VAL A 40 8.73 -8.75 6.16
C VAL A 40 9.60 -8.71 4.90
N SER A 41 10.37 -7.64 4.68
CA SER A 41 11.35 -7.54 3.59
C SER A 41 12.47 -8.58 3.72
N LYS A 42 12.97 -8.84 4.93
CA LYS A 42 13.97 -9.90 5.18
C LYS A 42 13.47 -11.30 4.85
N LYS A 43 12.15 -11.52 4.84
CA LYS A 43 11.52 -12.78 4.40
C LYS A 43 11.42 -12.90 2.88
N GLY A 44 11.85 -11.88 2.12
CA GLY A 44 11.86 -11.89 0.66
C GLY A 44 10.56 -11.44 0.00
N LEU A 45 9.63 -10.82 0.75
CA LEU A 45 8.41 -10.26 0.15
C LEU A 45 8.72 -8.99 -0.65
N THR A 46 8.04 -8.86 -1.78
CA THR A 46 8.20 -7.69 -2.66
C THR A 46 7.47 -6.47 -2.09
N PRO A 47 7.94 -5.24 -2.35
CA PRO A 47 7.29 -4.02 -1.87
C PRO A 47 5.80 -3.96 -2.20
N SER A 48 5.41 -4.39 -3.41
CA SER A 48 4.01 -4.45 -3.83
C SER A 48 3.14 -5.37 -2.96
N GLN A 49 3.72 -6.37 -2.29
CA GLN A 49 3.01 -7.26 -1.36
C GLN A 49 3.04 -6.75 0.10
N ILE A 50 3.93 -5.80 0.40
CA ILE A 50 4.06 -5.18 1.72
C ILE A 50 3.13 -3.96 1.82
N GLU A 51 2.98 -3.22 0.72
CA GLU A 51 2.22 -1.96 0.66
C GLU A 51 0.81 -2.10 0.02
N CYS A 52 0.46 -3.23 -0.60
CA CYS A 52 -0.92 -3.52 -1.01
C CYS A 52 -1.76 -4.04 0.15
#